data_AF-A0A327TZD8-F1
#
_entry.id   AF-A0A327TZD8-F1
#
_cell.length_a   1.000
_cell.length_b   1.000
_cell.length_c   1.000
_cell.angle_alpha   90.00
_cell.angle_beta   90.00
_cell.angle_gamma   90.00
#
_symmetry.space_group_name_H-M   'P 1'
#
loop_
_entity.id
_entity.type
_entity.pdbx_description
1 polymer ?
#
loop_
_entity_poly.entity_id
_entity_poly.type
_entity_poly.pdbx_seq_one_letter_code
_entity_poly.pdbx_strand_id
1 'polypeptide(L)'
;MTDDSRPPAEDPSARDVRALPVLLGSAGHPDAEVRRAVAKALPFAGEPVPDSPRVRALLALCRDEDPGVRDAAVFSVGTLDEAYSPAVRAALHERLDDEDEDVAEEAVRGLANRQDVSVLPRLIDLLETYRRPHALTLSAAAVLGRPELLPVLAALAAEDPDDPGIAAALEACDPVRRAERSALAWRLLEELDVRRPDLDAALVWPRFSADLQLEIHHGSGPLAYHADGLLDRAGQDPSRAAALVDAECPPGGG
;
A
#
# COMPACT_ATOMS: atom_id res chain seq x y z
N MET A 1 -10.04 0.07 19.31
CA MET A 1 -9.39 1.36 19.08
C MET A 1 -8.82 1.26 17.68
N THR A 2 -9.61 1.69 16.69
CA THR A 2 -9.29 1.51 15.27
C THR A 2 -8.14 2.43 14.92
N ASP A 3 -7.04 1.83 14.48
CA ASP A 3 -5.87 2.49 13.93
C ASP A 3 -6.27 3.13 12.58
N ASP A 4 -6.49 4.44 12.64
CA ASP A 4 -6.85 5.32 11.53
C ASP A 4 -5.57 5.74 10.78
N SER A 5 -4.83 4.75 10.29
CA SER A 5 -3.59 4.95 9.50
C SER A 5 -3.87 5.00 7.98
N ARG A 6 -5.13 5.19 7.57
CA ARG A 6 -5.50 5.34 6.15
C ARG A 6 -5.15 6.76 5.70
N PRO A 7 -4.23 6.98 4.75
CA PRO A 7 -4.14 8.28 4.11
C PRO A 7 -5.48 8.55 3.39
N PRO A 8 -6.09 9.73 3.57
CA PRO A 8 -7.31 10.07 2.84
C PRO A 8 -7.06 10.00 1.33
N ALA A 9 -8.08 9.65 0.55
CA ALA A 9 -8.03 9.69 -0.91
C ALA A 9 -7.44 11.04 -1.35
N GLU A 10 -6.32 11.01 -2.07
CA GLU A 10 -5.55 12.20 -2.39
C GLU A 10 -6.39 13.16 -3.22
N ASP A 11 -6.78 14.29 -2.63
CA ASP A 11 -7.29 15.43 -3.38
C ASP A 11 -6.12 15.98 -4.23
N PRO A 12 -6.14 15.87 -5.58
CA PRO A 12 -5.07 16.38 -6.42
C PRO A 12 -4.90 17.90 -6.29
N SER A 13 -5.89 18.61 -5.74
CA SER A 13 -5.84 20.04 -5.45
C SER A 13 -5.00 20.42 -4.21
N ALA A 14 -4.57 19.43 -3.41
CA ALA A 14 -3.78 19.66 -2.19
C ALA A 14 -2.28 19.92 -2.43
N ARG A 15 -1.79 19.83 -3.68
CA ARG A 15 -0.35 19.97 -3.97
C ARG A 15 0.05 21.43 -4.22
N ASP A 16 0.85 22.01 -3.33
CA ASP A 16 1.35 23.38 -3.52
C ASP A 16 2.57 23.39 -4.46
N VAL A 17 2.32 23.72 -5.73
CA VAL A 17 3.37 23.87 -6.76
C VAL A 17 4.42 24.93 -6.41
N ARG A 18 4.07 25.92 -5.57
CA ARG A 18 4.99 26.99 -5.14
C ARG A 18 5.96 26.52 -4.05
N ALA A 19 5.61 25.45 -3.33
CA ALA A 19 6.48 24.88 -2.31
C ALA A 19 7.68 24.15 -2.92
N LEU A 20 7.53 23.58 -4.12
CA LEU A 20 8.55 22.74 -4.73
C LEU A 20 9.92 23.43 -4.85
N PRO A 21 10.07 24.65 -5.41
CA PRO A 21 11.39 25.30 -5.49
C PRO A 21 12.05 25.54 -4.12
N VAL A 22 11.26 25.86 -3.08
CA VAL A 22 11.77 26.11 -1.72
C VAL A 22 12.27 24.81 -1.08
N LEU A 23 11.50 23.73 -1.23
CA LEU A 23 11.89 22.41 -0.73
C LEU A 23 13.16 21.90 -1.44
N LEU A 24 13.23 22.05 -2.77
CA LEU A 24 14.42 21.68 -3.53
C LEU A 24 15.66 22.47 -3.11
N GLY A 25 15.51 23.77 -2.82
CA GLY A 25 16.60 24.59 -2.29
C GLY A 25 17.06 24.19 -0.88
N SER A 26 16.20 23.50 -0.11
CA SER A 26 16.47 23.07 1.26
C SER A 26 16.89 21.61 1.36
N ALA A 27 16.86 20.83 0.28
CA ALA A 27 17.23 19.41 0.27
C ALA A 27 18.71 19.17 0.63
N GLY A 28 19.59 20.16 0.42
CA GLY A 28 21.00 20.10 0.81
C GLY A 28 21.33 20.90 2.07
N HIS A 29 20.34 21.20 2.92
CA HIS A 29 20.56 22.00 4.13
C HIS A 29 21.52 21.29 5.10
N PRO A 30 22.43 22.00 5.80
CA PRO A 30 23.40 21.37 6.71
C PRO A 30 22.75 20.64 7.89
N ASP A 31 21.57 21.07 8.32
CA ASP A 31 20.78 20.41 9.37
C ASP A 31 19.96 19.24 8.80
N ALA A 32 20.18 18.02 9.32
CA ALA A 32 19.48 16.81 8.93
C ALA A 32 17.98 16.87 9.23
N GLU A 33 17.55 17.57 10.28
CA GLU A 33 16.13 17.75 10.60
C GLU A 33 15.39 18.48 9.48
N VAL A 34 16.04 19.49 8.88
CA VAL A 34 15.50 20.22 7.73
C VAL A 34 15.43 19.31 6.50
N ARG A 35 16.49 18.53 6.23
CA ARG A 35 16.50 17.58 5.10
C ARG A 35 15.42 16.50 5.24
N ARG A 36 15.20 16.01 6.46
CA ARG A 36 14.14 15.05 6.76
C ARG A 36 12.75 15.66 6.57
N ALA A 37 12.54 16.90 7.03
CA ALA A 37 11.30 17.62 6.79
C ALA A 37 11.05 17.83 5.28
N VAL A 38 12.11 18.10 4.51
CA VAL A 38 12.02 18.17 3.04
C VAL A 38 11.59 16.83 2.45
N ALA A 39 12.21 15.72 2.85
CA ALA A 39 11.84 14.38 2.38
C ALA A 39 10.35 14.09 2.63
N LYS A 40 9.84 14.39 3.83
CA LYS A 40 8.42 14.20 4.19
C LYS A 40 7.46 15.12 3.45
N ALA A 41 7.90 16.31 3.05
CA ALA A 41 7.06 17.32 2.39
C ALA A 41 7.00 17.16 0.86
N LEU A 42 8.06 16.63 0.23
CA LEU A 42 8.16 16.51 -1.23
C LEU A 42 7.01 15.74 -1.90
N PRO A 43 6.41 14.67 -1.32
CA PRO A 43 5.26 13.99 -1.92
C PRO A 43 4.07 14.92 -2.21
N PHE A 44 3.91 15.96 -1.39
CA PHE A 44 2.81 16.92 -1.46
C PHE A 44 3.15 18.19 -2.27
N ALA A 45 4.32 18.25 -2.91
CA ALA A 45 4.77 19.42 -3.65
C ALA A 45 4.94 19.12 -5.14
N GLY A 46 4.52 20.05 -5.99
CA GLY A 46 4.65 19.92 -7.45
C GLY A 46 3.72 18.89 -8.08
N GLU A 47 3.88 18.70 -9.39
CA GLU A 47 3.05 17.76 -10.16
C GLU A 47 3.53 16.30 -9.97
N PRO A 48 2.60 15.33 -9.87
CA PRO A 48 2.89 13.90 -9.74
C PRO A 48 3.26 13.29 -11.10
N VAL A 49 4.39 13.74 -11.64
CA VAL A 49 4.95 13.19 -12.88
C VAL A 49 6.19 12.33 -12.58
N PRO A 50 6.35 11.19 -13.29
CA PRO A 50 7.56 10.38 -13.19
C PRO A 50 8.82 11.22 -13.45
N ASP A 51 9.91 10.90 -12.75
CA ASP A 51 11.23 11.56 -12.88
C ASP A 51 11.22 13.10 -12.69
N SER A 52 10.19 13.62 -12.01
CA SER A 52 10.07 15.01 -11.60
C SER A 52 11.23 15.47 -10.69
N PRO A 53 11.47 16.79 -10.57
CA PRO A 53 12.45 17.33 -9.62
C PRO A 53 12.27 16.82 -8.19
N ARG A 54 11.01 16.61 -7.73
CA ARG A 54 10.73 16.04 -6.40
C ARG A 54 11.22 14.60 -6.27
N VAL A 55 10.96 13.75 -7.26
CA VAL A 55 11.44 12.36 -7.28
C VAL A 55 12.97 12.34 -7.30
N ARG A 56 13.61 13.16 -8.13
CA ARG A 56 15.08 13.25 -8.17
C ARG A 56 15.69 13.72 -6.84
N ALA A 57 15.06 14.67 -6.17
CA ALA A 57 15.50 15.12 -4.84
C ALA A 57 15.35 14.01 -3.79
N LEU A 58 14.22 13.30 -3.78
CA LEU A 58 14.03 12.16 -2.89
C LEU A 58 15.06 11.05 -3.16
N LEU A 59 15.36 10.74 -4.42
CA LEU A 59 16.39 9.75 -4.77
C LEU A 59 17.80 10.16 -4.31
N ALA A 60 18.09 11.46 -4.22
CA ALA A 60 19.33 11.94 -3.62
C ALA A 60 19.31 11.75 -2.09
N LEU A 61 18.19 12.09 -1.43
CA LEU A 61 18.00 11.94 0.01
C LEU A 61 17.97 10.47 0.47
N CYS A 62 17.63 9.51 -0.40
CA CYS A 62 17.83 8.09 -0.12
C CYS A 62 19.30 7.72 0.16
N ARG A 63 20.27 8.59 -0.17
CA ARG A 63 21.72 8.40 0.08
C ARG A 63 22.26 9.37 1.13
N ASP A 64 21.39 9.98 1.91
CA ASP A 64 21.80 10.92 2.96
C ASP A 64 22.62 10.22 4.05
N GLU A 65 23.52 10.96 4.69
CA GLU A 65 24.33 10.44 5.80
C GLU A 65 23.47 10.15 7.04
N ASP A 66 22.38 10.90 7.23
CA ASP A 66 21.48 10.73 8.37
C ASP A 66 20.44 9.65 8.08
N PRO A 67 20.32 8.60 8.92
CA PRO A 67 19.37 7.52 8.69
C PRO A 67 17.92 7.98 8.74
N GLY A 68 17.57 8.97 9.56
CA GLY A 68 16.21 9.51 9.61
C GLY A 68 15.82 10.28 8.34
N VAL A 69 16.80 10.87 7.64
CA VAL A 69 16.59 11.44 6.30
C VAL A 69 16.42 10.32 5.27
N ARG A 70 17.26 9.28 5.32
CA ARG A 70 17.14 8.12 4.41
C ARG A 70 15.79 7.44 4.55
N ASP A 71 15.37 7.13 5.78
CA ASP A 71 14.08 6.52 6.11
C ASP A 71 12.93 7.31 5.48
N ALA A 72 12.83 8.60 5.80
CA ALA A 72 11.79 9.47 5.25
C ALA A 72 11.81 9.53 3.72
N ALA A 73 12.99 9.50 3.10
CA ALA A 73 13.13 9.52 1.65
C ALA A 73 12.73 8.18 1.01
N VAL A 74 13.15 7.05 1.59
CA VAL A 74 12.84 5.69 1.14
C VAL A 74 11.35 5.41 1.28
N PHE A 75 10.74 5.74 2.43
CA PHE A 75 9.29 5.70 2.62
C PHE A 75 8.58 6.53 1.54
N SER A 76 9.01 7.77 1.32
CA SER A 76 8.38 8.68 0.36
C SER A 76 8.48 8.17 -1.08
N VAL A 77 9.65 7.73 -1.54
CA VAL A 77 9.73 7.12 -2.88
C VAL A 77 8.98 5.80 -2.93
N GLY A 78 8.98 5.02 -1.85
CA GLY A 78 8.30 3.74 -1.71
C GLY A 78 6.78 3.83 -1.88
N THR A 79 6.19 4.95 -1.48
CA THR A 79 4.74 5.22 -1.49
C THR A 79 4.28 6.16 -2.59
N LEU A 80 5.18 6.81 -3.32
CA LEU A 80 4.80 7.67 -4.44
C LEU A 80 4.28 6.86 -5.64
N ASP A 81 3.05 7.19 -6.00
CA ASP A 81 2.26 6.57 -7.04
C ASP A 81 2.83 6.76 -8.45
N GLU A 82 3.57 7.84 -8.72
CA GLU A 82 4.21 8.04 -10.03
C GLU A 82 5.68 7.55 -10.06
N ALA A 83 6.24 7.16 -8.91
CA ALA A 83 7.65 6.86 -8.75
C ALA A 83 8.00 5.42 -9.17
N TYR A 84 7.78 5.07 -10.44
CA TYR A 84 8.02 3.71 -10.96
C TYR A 84 9.24 3.57 -11.86
N SER A 85 10.08 4.61 -11.97
CA SER A 85 11.24 4.54 -12.86
C SER A 85 12.29 3.53 -12.38
N PRO A 86 13.13 2.99 -13.28
CA PRO A 86 14.22 2.11 -12.90
C PRO A 86 15.15 2.70 -11.84
N ALA A 87 15.30 4.03 -11.82
CA ALA A 87 16.09 4.73 -10.80
C ALA A 87 15.50 4.59 -9.39
N VAL A 88 14.16 4.58 -9.26
CA VAL A 88 13.49 4.35 -7.98
C VAL A 88 13.72 2.91 -7.50
N ARG A 89 13.54 1.92 -8.38
CA ARG A 89 13.85 0.52 -8.04
C ARG A 89 15.31 0.35 -7.61
N ALA A 90 16.24 0.95 -8.34
CA ALA A 90 17.66 0.89 -8.00
C ALA A 90 17.97 1.53 -6.63
N ALA A 91 17.36 2.67 -6.31
CA ALA A 91 17.55 3.32 -5.01
C ALA A 91 16.98 2.48 -3.85
N LEU A 92 15.82 1.85 -4.04
CA LEU A 92 15.26 0.93 -3.05
C LEU A 92 16.16 -0.31 -2.88
N HIS A 93 16.65 -0.89 -3.98
CA HIS A 93 17.61 -2.01 -3.93
C HIS A 93 18.88 -1.66 -3.15
N GLU A 94 19.40 -0.45 -3.31
CA GLU A 94 20.58 0.04 -2.59
C GLU A 94 20.39 0.10 -1.07
N ARG A 95 19.14 0.11 -0.61
CA ARG A 95 18.74 0.27 0.80
C ARG A 95 18.30 -1.04 1.45
N LEU A 96 18.23 -2.17 0.73
CA LEU A 96 17.84 -3.47 1.29
C LEU A 96 18.74 -3.96 2.44
N ASP A 97 20.00 -3.56 2.42
CA ASP A 97 21.03 -3.87 3.41
C ASP A 97 21.52 -2.60 4.13
N ASP A 98 20.64 -1.58 4.27
CA ASP A 98 20.97 -0.39 5.06
C ASP A 98 21.32 -0.78 6.50
N GLU A 99 22.23 -0.02 7.10
CA GLU A 99 22.67 -0.21 8.49
C GLU A 99 21.56 0.11 9.50
N ASP A 100 20.62 0.95 9.08
CA ASP A 100 19.42 1.27 9.83
C ASP A 100 18.27 0.34 9.38
N GLU A 101 17.70 -0.40 10.34
CA GLU A 101 16.70 -1.43 10.06
C GLU A 101 15.39 -0.84 9.52
N ASP A 102 14.97 0.33 10.00
CA ASP A 102 13.74 0.99 9.52
C ASP A 102 13.88 1.32 8.02
N VAL A 103 15.05 1.84 7.62
CA VAL A 103 15.37 2.13 6.22
C VAL A 103 15.33 0.86 5.35
N ALA A 104 15.89 -0.24 5.84
CA ALA A 104 15.91 -1.51 5.11
C ALA A 104 14.51 -2.10 4.92
N GLU A 105 13.65 -1.99 5.92
CA GLU A 105 12.27 -2.47 5.85
C GLU A 105 11.39 -1.60 4.95
N GLU A 106 11.58 -0.28 4.97
CA GLU A 106 10.94 0.63 4.00
C GLU A 106 11.38 0.32 2.56
N ALA A 107 12.63 -0.07 2.35
CA ALA A 107 13.12 -0.48 1.04
C ALA A 107 12.44 -1.77 0.56
N VAL A 108 12.34 -2.77 1.45
CA VAL A 108 11.63 -4.02 1.18
C VAL A 108 10.17 -3.75 0.83
N ARG A 109 9.51 -2.90 1.64
CA ARG A 109 8.15 -2.45 1.40
C ARG A 109 7.99 -1.78 0.04
N GLY A 110 8.84 -0.80 -0.26
CA GLY A 110 8.79 -0.04 -1.51
C GLY A 110 8.96 -0.92 -2.76
N LEU A 111 9.78 -1.98 -2.67
CA LEU A 111 9.95 -2.97 -3.74
C LEU A 111 8.76 -3.91 -3.86
N ALA A 112 8.19 -4.37 -2.74
CA ALA A 112 6.97 -5.19 -2.72
C ALA A 112 5.76 -4.46 -3.31
N ASN A 113 5.60 -3.18 -2.96
CA ASN A 113 4.64 -2.24 -3.54
C ASN A 113 4.75 -2.20 -5.08
N ARG A 114 5.96 -2.34 -5.61
CA ARG A 114 6.25 -2.34 -7.05
C ARG A 114 6.22 -3.73 -7.69
N GLN A 115 5.75 -4.73 -6.96
CA GLN A 115 5.75 -6.14 -7.36
C GLN A 115 7.12 -6.62 -7.83
N ASP A 116 8.19 -6.09 -7.21
CA ASP A 116 9.56 -6.50 -7.52
C ASP A 116 9.89 -7.82 -6.83
N VAL A 117 9.70 -8.94 -7.52
CA VAL A 117 9.92 -10.27 -6.95
C VAL A 117 11.37 -10.54 -6.55
N SER A 118 12.33 -9.71 -7.00
CA SER A 118 13.73 -9.85 -6.59
C SER A 118 13.96 -9.55 -5.11
N VAL A 119 13.00 -8.92 -4.42
CA VAL A 119 13.05 -8.68 -2.97
C VAL A 119 12.84 -9.94 -2.13
N LEU A 120 12.31 -11.02 -2.74
CA LEU A 120 11.91 -12.24 -2.03
C LEU A 120 12.98 -12.81 -1.09
N PRO A 121 14.25 -12.98 -1.49
CA PRO A 121 15.27 -13.53 -0.59
C PRO A 121 15.47 -12.68 0.67
N ARG A 122 15.49 -11.35 0.53
CA ARG A 122 15.65 -10.44 1.67
C ARG A 122 14.40 -10.41 2.55
N LEU A 123 13.22 -10.44 1.95
CA LEU A 123 11.96 -10.50 2.69
C LEU A 123 11.85 -11.81 3.51
N ILE A 124 12.24 -12.96 2.95
CA ILE A 124 12.29 -14.23 3.68
C ILE A 124 13.29 -14.15 4.83
N ASP A 125 14.50 -13.63 4.58
CA ASP A 125 15.54 -13.47 5.60
C ASP A 125 15.06 -12.63 6.79
N LEU A 126 14.37 -11.51 6.56
CA LEU A 126 13.80 -10.69 7.64
C LEU A 126 12.70 -11.44 8.42
N LEU A 127 11.82 -12.17 7.73
CA LEU A 127 10.76 -12.96 8.36
C LEU A 127 11.31 -14.14 9.18
N GLU A 128 12.45 -14.72 8.78
CA GLU A 128 13.12 -15.81 9.51
C GLU A 128 13.97 -15.31 10.67
N THR A 129 14.58 -14.12 10.52
CA THR A 129 15.48 -13.53 11.53
C THR A 129 14.71 -13.09 12.77
N TYR A 130 13.55 -12.47 12.59
CA TYR A 130 12.81 -11.86 13.68
C TYR A 130 11.61 -12.72 14.08
N ARG A 131 11.59 -13.12 15.36
CA ARG A 131 10.44 -13.81 15.95
C ARG A 131 9.14 -13.02 15.83
N ARG A 132 9.25 -11.68 15.90
CA ARG A 132 8.17 -10.74 15.62
C ARG A 132 8.66 -9.81 14.52
N PRO A 133 8.42 -10.15 13.24
CA PRO A 133 8.80 -9.29 12.15
C PRO A 133 8.07 -7.95 12.24
N HIS A 134 8.68 -6.90 11.75
CA HIS A 134 8.04 -5.60 11.73
C HIS A 134 6.78 -5.59 10.85
N ALA A 135 5.86 -4.68 11.15
CA ALA A 135 4.61 -4.52 10.41
C ALA A 135 4.86 -4.22 8.91
N LEU A 136 5.94 -3.48 8.60
CA LEU A 136 6.33 -3.22 7.21
C LEU A 136 6.74 -4.49 6.49
N THR A 137 7.46 -5.40 7.15
CA THR A 137 7.88 -6.68 6.59
C THR A 137 6.68 -7.60 6.33
N LEU A 138 5.77 -7.74 7.30
CA LEU A 138 4.57 -8.58 7.17
C LEU A 138 3.64 -8.09 6.06
N SER A 139 3.34 -6.79 6.02
CA SER A 139 2.45 -6.30 4.99
C SER A 139 3.16 -6.21 3.63
N ALA A 140 4.51 -6.19 3.56
CA ALA A 140 5.24 -6.34 2.29
C ALA A 140 5.05 -7.75 1.72
N ALA A 141 5.06 -8.77 2.59
CA ALA A 141 4.68 -10.13 2.21
C ALA A 141 3.24 -10.19 1.69
N ALA A 142 2.30 -9.54 2.38
CA ALA A 142 0.91 -9.50 1.93
C ALA A 142 0.75 -8.83 0.55
N VAL A 143 1.39 -7.67 0.34
CA VAL A 143 1.32 -6.94 -0.94
C VAL A 143 1.99 -7.72 -2.07
N LEU A 144 3.15 -8.34 -1.82
CA LEU A 144 3.85 -9.13 -2.83
C LEU A 144 3.08 -10.44 -3.15
N GLY A 145 2.40 -11.03 -2.18
CA GLY A 145 1.42 -12.11 -2.37
C GLY A 145 2.02 -13.38 -2.98
N ARG A 146 3.21 -13.78 -2.54
CA ARG A 146 4.01 -14.85 -3.16
C ARG A 146 3.90 -16.15 -2.37
N PRO A 147 3.48 -17.27 -3.01
CA PRO A 147 3.40 -18.57 -2.35
C PRO A 147 4.73 -19.03 -1.72
N GLU A 148 5.85 -18.53 -2.24
CA GLU A 148 7.19 -18.76 -1.72
C GLU A 148 7.36 -18.31 -0.24
N LEU A 149 6.51 -17.41 0.24
CA LEU A 149 6.51 -16.89 1.62
C LEU A 149 5.69 -17.77 2.58
N LEU A 150 4.85 -18.68 2.08
CA LEU A 150 3.96 -19.50 2.92
C LEU A 150 4.69 -20.33 3.99
N PRO A 151 5.85 -20.96 3.74
CA PRO A 151 6.52 -21.76 4.76
C PRO A 151 6.94 -20.94 5.98
N VAL A 152 7.57 -19.77 5.78
CA VAL A 152 8.00 -18.91 6.88
C VAL A 152 6.80 -18.26 7.59
N LEU A 153 5.79 -17.82 6.85
CA LEU A 153 4.57 -17.25 7.43
C LEU A 153 3.79 -18.28 8.26
N ALA A 154 3.74 -19.54 7.82
CA ALA A 154 3.10 -20.61 8.58
C ALA A 154 3.85 -20.94 9.87
N ALA A 155 5.18 -20.88 9.86
CA ALA A 155 5.99 -21.04 11.05
C ALA A 155 5.73 -19.91 12.06
N LEU A 156 5.70 -18.67 11.59
CA LEU A 156 5.36 -17.50 12.42
C LEU A 156 3.94 -17.61 13.01
N ALA A 157 2.95 -18.01 12.20
CA ALA A 157 1.57 -18.21 12.66
C ALA A 157 1.43 -19.33 13.70
N ALA A 158 2.29 -20.35 13.66
CA ALA A 158 2.30 -21.39 14.68
C ALA A 158 2.79 -20.86 16.05
N GLU A 159 3.61 -19.80 16.05
CA GLU A 159 4.07 -19.13 17.27
C GLU A 159 3.13 -18.03 17.75
N ASP A 160 2.57 -17.25 16.82
CA ASP A 160 1.67 -16.11 17.10
C ASP A 160 0.45 -16.13 16.16
N PRO A 161 -0.53 -17.03 16.43
CA PRO A 161 -1.67 -17.25 15.53
C PRO A 161 -2.67 -16.08 15.51
N ASP A 162 -2.61 -15.19 16.50
CA ASP A 162 -3.54 -14.06 16.64
C ASP A 162 -2.98 -12.77 16.01
N ASP A 163 -1.77 -12.79 15.44
CA ASP A 163 -1.19 -11.62 14.80
C ASP A 163 -1.90 -11.32 13.45
N PRO A 164 -2.53 -10.14 13.31
CA PRO A 164 -3.30 -9.82 12.12
C PRO A 164 -2.42 -9.61 10.88
N GLY A 165 -1.16 -9.19 11.03
CA GLY A 165 -0.22 -9.02 9.94
C GLY A 165 0.22 -10.36 9.35
N ILE A 166 0.48 -11.34 10.21
CA ILE A 166 0.77 -12.73 9.78
C ILE A 166 -0.45 -13.33 9.06
N ALA A 167 -1.65 -13.18 9.64
CA ALA A 167 -2.87 -13.69 9.05
C ALA A 167 -3.13 -13.08 7.66
N ALA A 168 -3.03 -11.76 7.52
CA ALA A 168 -3.21 -11.08 6.24
C ALA A 168 -2.17 -11.51 5.20
N ALA A 169 -0.90 -11.69 5.59
CA ALA A 169 0.14 -12.17 4.70
C ALA A 169 -0.10 -13.61 4.22
N LEU A 170 -0.55 -14.50 5.11
CA LEU A 170 -0.93 -15.87 4.75
C LEU A 170 -2.08 -15.89 3.74
N GLU A 171 -3.14 -15.14 4.00
CA GLU A 171 -4.29 -15.04 3.10
C GLU A 171 -3.89 -14.53 1.71
N ALA A 172 -3.03 -13.52 1.66
CA ALA A 172 -2.59 -12.95 0.39
C ALA A 172 -1.60 -13.84 -0.39
N CYS A 173 -0.81 -14.66 0.30
CA CYS A 173 0.19 -15.55 -0.30
C CYS A 173 -0.37 -16.94 -0.67
N ASP A 174 -1.53 -17.34 -0.14
CA ASP A 174 -2.17 -18.62 -0.48
C ASP A 174 -2.93 -18.49 -1.82
N PRO A 175 -2.48 -19.18 -2.88
CA PRO A 175 -3.12 -19.06 -4.20
C PRO A 175 -4.56 -19.60 -4.23
N VAL A 176 -4.90 -20.56 -3.36
CA VAL A 176 -6.25 -21.11 -3.28
C VAL A 176 -7.17 -20.08 -2.64
N ARG A 177 -6.80 -19.54 -1.48
CA ARG A 177 -7.61 -18.52 -0.79
C ARG A 177 -7.76 -17.26 -1.62
N ARG A 178 -6.69 -16.82 -2.29
CA ARG A 178 -6.76 -15.68 -3.21
C ARG A 178 -7.74 -15.91 -4.37
N ALA A 179 -7.81 -17.13 -4.91
CA ALA A 179 -8.75 -17.48 -5.96
C ALA A 179 -10.20 -17.52 -5.44
N GLU A 180 -10.43 -18.13 -4.27
CA GLU A 180 -11.74 -18.18 -3.62
C GLU A 180 -12.27 -16.78 -3.32
N ARG A 181 -11.43 -15.92 -2.72
CA ARG A 181 -11.73 -14.51 -2.45
C ARG A 181 -12.12 -13.75 -3.70
N SER A 182 -11.32 -13.89 -4.77
CA SER A 182 -11.59 -13.21 -6.05
C SER A 182 -12.91 -13.68 -6.66
N ALA A 183 -13.24 -14.98 -6.53
CA ALA A 183 -14.51 -15.53 -7.01
C ALA A 183 -15.71 -15.03 -6.20
N LEU A 184 -15.59 -14.90 -4.89
CA LEU A 184 -16.65 -14.35 -4.03
C LEU A 184 -16.90 -12.87 -4.32
N ALA A 185 -15.84 -12.07 -4.44
CA ALA A 185 -15.94 -10.66 -4.79
C ALA A 185 -16.57 -10.48 -6.19
N TRP A 186 -16.20 -11.32 -7.15
CA TRP A 186 -16.82 -11.32 -8.48
C TRP A 186 -18.32 -11.61 -8.41
N ARG A 187 -18.73 -12.64 -7.67
CA ARG A 187 -20.16 -12.95 -7.47
C ARG A 187 -20.91 -11.81 -6.78
N LEU A 188 -20.26 -11.10 -5.86
CA LEU A 188 -20.85 -9.93 -5.20
C LEU A 188 -21.15 -8.84 -6.25
N LEU A 189 -20.20 -8.58 -7.15
CA LEU A 189 -20.42 -7.63 -8.24
C LEU A 189 -21.58 -8.06 -9.15
N GLU A 190 -21.65 -9.33 -9.54
CA GLU A 190 -22.75 -9.88 -10.35
C GLU A 190 -24.11 -9.74 -9.65
N GLU A 191 -24.19 -10.07 -8.36
CA GLU A 191 -25.41 -9.92 -7.56
C GLU A 191 -25.84 -8.46 -7.40
N LEU A 192 -24.89 -7.54 -7.31
CA LEU A 192 -25.17 -6.12 -7.24
C LEU A 192 -25.68 -5.58 -8.58
N ASP A 193 -25.06 -5.96 -9.70
CA ASP A 193 -25.50 -5.57 -11.05
C ASP A 193 -26.94 -6.02 -11.35
N VAL A 194 -27.31 -7.25 -10.94
CA VAL A 194 -28.68 -7.74 -11.08
C VAL A 194 -29.70 -6.92 -10.26
N ARG A 195 -29.31 -6.45 -9.08
CA ARG A 195 -30.21 -5.72 -8.15
C ARG A 195 -30.30 -4.23 -8.45
N ARG A 196 -29.16 -3.65 -8.80
CA ARG A 196 -28.92 -2.22 -8.97
C ARG A 196 -28.07 -1.99 -10.22
N PRO A 197 -28.61 -2.28 -11.42
CA PRO A 197 -27.92 -2.04 -12.69
C PRO A 197 -27.71 -0.55 -12.98
N ASP A 198 -28.31 0.33 -12.16
CA ASP A 198 -28.09 1.77 -12.16
C ASP A 198 -26.76 2.20 -11.52
N LEU A 199 -26.13 1.33 -10.73
CA LEU A 199 -24.86 1.62 -10.06
C LEU A 199 -23.68 1.28 -10.96
N ASP A 200 -22.77 2.23 -11.13
CA ASP A 200 -21.46 2.00 -11.77
C ASP A 200 -20.49 1.41 -10.75
N ALA A 201 -20.66 0.11 -10.49
CA ALA A 201 -19.87 -0.65 -9.55
C ALA A 201 -18.69 -1.36 -10.23
N ALA A 202 -17.52 -1.35 -9.58
CA ALA A 202 -16.32 -2.01 -10.07
C ALA A 202 -15.53 -2.64 -8.91
N LEU A 203 -14.88 -3.76 -9.20
CA LEU A 203 -13.85 -4.30 -8.32
C LEU A 203 -12.51 -3.65 -8.67
N VAL A 204 -11.90 -3.03 -7.67
CA VAL A 204 -10.65 -2.28 -7.82
C VAL A 204 -9.61 -2.86 -6.87
N TRP A 205 -8.40 -3.04 -7.38
CA TRP A 205 -7.25 -3.39 -6.56
C TRP A 205 -6.38 -2.14 -6.40
N PRO A 206 -6.44 -1.45 -5.24
CA PRO A 206 -5.62 -0.26 -5.02
C PRO A 206 -4.14 -0.62 -5.14
N ARG A 207 -3.36 0.32 -5.67
CA ARG A 207 -1.90 0.15 -5.69
C ARG A 207 -1.39 0.04 -4.25
N PHE A 208 -0.33 -0.75 -4.10
CA PHE A 208 0.36 -0.95 -2.81
C PHE A 208 -0.51 -1.61 -1.73
N SER A 209 -1.64 -2.21 -2.11
CA SER A 209 -2.55 -2.91 -1.21
C SER A 209 -2.69 -4.39 -1.58
N ALA A 210 -2.88 -5.24 -0.56
CA ALA A 210 -3.30 -6.62 -0.74
C ALA A 210 -4.83 -6.78 -0.79
N ASP A 211 -5.56 -5.69 -0.51
CA ASP A 211 -7.01 -5.68 -0.33
C ASP A 211 -7.75 -5.40 -1.65
N LEU A 212 -8.77 -6.20 -1.94
CA LEU A 212 -9.69 -5.94 -3.04
C LEU A 212 -10.81 -5.01 -2.55
N GLN A 213 -11.12 -3.99 -3.33
CA GLN A 213 -12.19 -3.04 -3.05
C GLN A 213 -13.35 -3.18 -4.03
N LEU A 214 -14.56 -2.90 -3.56
CA LEU A 214 -15.73 -2.63 -4.38
C LEU A 214 -15.96 -1.12 -4.38
N GLU A 215 -15.78 -0.48 -5.52
CA GLU A 215 -16.02 0.95 -5.71
C GLU A 215 -17.34 1.15 -6.46
N ILE A 216 -18.12 2.15 -6.04
CA ILE A 216 -19.40 2.50 -6.65
C ILE A 216 -19.36 3.99 -7.00
N HIS A 217 -19.47 4.28 -8.29
CA HIS A 217 -19.50 5.63 -8.81
C HIS A 217 -20.96 6.08 -8.93
N HIS A 218 -21.41 6.93 -8.02
CA HIS A 218 -22.77 7.47 -8.04
C HIS A 218 -22.79 8.93 -7.58
N GLY A 219 -23.36 9.81 -8.40
CA GLY A 219 -23.72 11.20 -8.06
C GLY A 219 -22.65 12.03 -7.32
N SER A 220 -22.61 11.91 -5.99
CA SER A 220 -21.86 12.74 -5.03
C SER A 220 -20.41 12.32 -4.77
N GLY A 221 -19.91 11.24 -5.39
CA GLY A 221 -18.53 10.76 -5.25
C GLY A 221 -18.45 9.23 -5.12
N PRO A 222 -17.26 8.64 -5.25
CA PRO A 222 -17.10 7.19 -5.16
C PRO A 222 -17.34 6.70 -3.72
N LEU A 223 -18.18 5.68 -3.55
CA LEU A 223 -18.26 4.89 -2.32
C LEU A 223 -17.32 3.69 -2.47
N ALA A 224 -16.43 3.47 -1.51
CA ALA A 224 -15.48 2.36 -1.54
C ALA A 224 -15.67 1.43 -0.33
N TYR A 225 -15.79 0.14 -0.61
CA TYR A 225 -15.92 -0.93 0.38
C TYR A 225 -14.71 -1.85 0.30
N HIS A 226 -14.17 -2.28 1.45
CA HIS A 226 -13.27 -3.45 1.46
C HIS A 226 -14.13 -4.69 1.17
N ALA A 227 -13.86 -5.37 0.06
CA ALA A 227 -14.70 -6.49 -0.39
C ALA A 227 -14.75 -7.61 0.67
N ASP A 228 -13.60 -7.93 1.27
CA ASP A 228 -13.49 -8.97 2.31
C ASP A 228 -14.30 -8.62 3.56
N GLY A 229 -14.12 -7.40 4.08
CA GLY A 229 -14.88 -6.95 5.25
C GLY A 229 -16.39 -6.90 5.01
N LEU A 230 -16.82 -6.60 3.78
CA LEU A 230 -18.23 -6.65 3.38
C LEU A 230 -18.76 -8.09 3.31
N LEU A 231 -17.98 -9.00 2.71
CA LEU A 231 -18.30 -10.43 2.65
C LEU A 231 -18.32 -11.07 4.05
N ASP A 232 -17.40 -10.70 4.94
CA ASP A 232 -17.36 -11.16 6.33
C ASP A 232 -18.62 -10.77 7.10
N ARG A 233 -19.04 -9.50 7.00
CA ARG A 233 -20.30 -9.01 7.58
C ARG A 233 -21.53 -9.74 7.03
N ALA A 234 -21.44 -10.22 5.79
CA ALA A 234 -22.48 -10.98 5.13
C ALA A 234 -22.40 -12.50 5.40
N GLY A 235 -21.40 -12.98 6.14
CA GLY A 235 -21.19 -14.41 6.38
C GLY A 235 -20.76 -15.17 5.11
N GLN A 236 -19.93 -14.54 4.29
CA GLN A 236 -19.39 -15.07 3.02
C GLN A 236 -20.48 -15.34 1.97
N ASP A 237 -21.63 -14.66 2.06
CA ASP A 237 -22.74 -14.71 1.09
C ASP A 237 -22.76 -13.44 0.21
N PRO A 238 -22.41 -13.56 -1.09
CA PRO A 238 -22.41 -12.43 -2.02
C PRO A 238 -23.77 -11.75 -2.19
N SER A 239 -24.86 -12.52 -2.19
CA SER A 239 -26.22 -11.99 -2.28
C SER A 239 -26.56 -11.17 -1.04
N ARG A 240 -26.13 -11.59 0.15
CA ARG A 240 -26.34 -10.80 1.37
C ARG A 240 -25.44 -9.56 1.41
N ALA A 241 -24.20 -9.66 0.95
CA ALA A 241 -23.30 -8.53 0.82
C ALA A 241 -23.85 -7.45 -0.14
N ALA A 242 -24.39 -7.86 -1.30
CA ALA A 242 -25.05 -6.94 -2.23
C ALA A 242 -26.28 -6.25 -1.60
N ALA A 243 -27.01 -6.94 -0.72
CA ALA A 243 -28.15 -6.34 0.00
C ALA A 243 -27.70 -5.24 0.97
N LEU A 244 -26.54 -5.42 1.62
CA LEU A 244 -25.98 -4.40 2.51
C LEU A 244 -25.62 -3.13 1.73
N VAL A 245 -24.98 -3.30 0.57
CA VAL A 245 -24.63 -2.18 -0.32
C VAL A 245 -25.87 -1.44 -0.81
N ASP A 246 -26.89 -2.16 -1.29
CA ASP A 246 -28.15 -1.57 -1.77
C ASP A 246 -28.86 -0.76 -0.67
N ALA A 247 -28.88 -1.27 0.56
CA ALA A 247 -29.49 -0.57 1.70
C ALA A 247 -28.75 0.73 2.08
N GLU A 248 -27.45 0.81 1.83
CA GLU A 248 -26.61 1.97 2.14
C GLU A 248 -26.55 2.99 0.98
N CYS A 249 -26.83 2.57 -0.26
CA CYS A 249 -26.80 3.43 -1.45
C CYS A 249 -28.15 4.14 -1.67
N PRO A 250 -28.22 5.49 -1.67
CA PRO A 250 -29.46 6.21 -1.93
C PRO A 250 -30.03 5.88 -3.34
N PRO A 251 -31.36 5.91 -3.53
CA PRO A 251 -31.96 5.73 -4.85
C PRO A 251 -31.52 6.87 -5.78
N GLY A 252 -31.17 6.53 -7.03
CA GLY A 252 -30.77 7.50 -8.04
C GLY A 252 -31.83 8.59 -8.22
N GLY A 253 -31.46 9.84 -7.97
CA GLY A 253 -32.32 10.99 -8.21
C GLY A 253 -32.52 11.21 -9.71
N GLY A 254 -33.77 11.23 -10.16
CA GLY A 254 -34.16 11.63 -11.51
C GLY A 254 -34.19 13.14 -11.71
#